data_AF-A0A6S8TL58-F1
#
_entry.id   AF-A0A6S8TL58-F1
#
_cell.length_a   1.000
_cell.length_b   1.000
_cell.length_c   1.000
_cell.angle_alpha   90.00
_cell.angle_beta   90.00
_cell.angle_gamma   90.00
#
_symmetry.space_group_name_H-M   'P 1'
#
loop_
_entity.id
_entity.type
_entity.pdbx_description
1 polymer ?
#
loop_
_entity_poly.entity_id
_entity_poly.type
_entity_poly.pdbx_seq_one_letter_code
_entity_poly.pdbx_strand_id
1 'polypeptide(L)'
;MLENRLDKALIKFNEAQSIKRTYEQIVKRLREERIGFDHQLTALERTFAAKQRDYEELLLLSGDANHAREVAQSELSHVRNGYEEERRRRDLELRERHQMVQLRKQTLGTFQRHESARQQNIYDEHVPNDGQGPVAVVKSTTLQRSKERTEQRTKIDIFERAFRKIKEATGVSDVNEVIQKIIVQESTTENLMSLTRDNQQKIEALSEQKVGIKMHVEEVKYSGPGGGHRRKLVDKHEAQLASAAARLERCRIKHERLTRMVIAVKAGVKHLQDKLDGVREELGGRHIQLTDATTFRVMAENEIIMAELMARIRVATDNESNITNGAARSTDVHEIDLLRARPYNQRIDLPLLDEEWDRDGLLKDNDDFKGEVDDELTREKVKKASSQILIAQDKRKQKMHDQDASN
;
A
#
# COMPACT_ATOMS: atom_id res chain seq x y z
N MET A 1 43.53 50.39 61.99
CA MET A 1 42.56 50.83 60.95
C MET A 1 42.45 49.85 59.79
N LEU A 2 43.58 49.38 59.21
CA LEU A 2 43.57 48.40 58.11
C LEU A 2 43.07 47.01 58.52
N GLU A 3 43.46 46.55 59.72
CA GLU A 3 43.08 45.25 60.29
C GLU A 3 41.55 45.09 60.46
N ASN A 4 40.89 46.07 61.06
CA ASN A 4 39.42 46.11 61.14
C ASN A 4 38.71 46.11 59.76
N ARG A 5 39.37 46.56 58.70
CA ARG A 5 38.83 46.54 57.33
C ARG A 5 39.01 45.17 56.69
N LEU A 6 40.12 44.50 56.99
CA LEU A 6 40.40 43.13 56.58
C LEU A 6 39.41 42.16 57.23
N ASP A 7 39.17 42.26 58.54
CA ASP A 7 38.21 41.40 59.25
C ASP A 7 36.79 41.56 58.70
N LYS A 8 36.36 42.80 58.42
CA LYS A 8 35.06 43.05 57.77
C LYS A 8 34.99 42.47 56.36
N ALA A 9 36.09 42.47 55.61
CA ALA A 9 36.15 41.86 54.28
C ALA A 9 36.11 40.32 54.37
N LEU A 10 36.79 39.73 55.35
CA LEU A 10 36.78 38.29 55.61
C LEU A 10 35.39 37.79 56.03
N ILE A 11 34.69 38.52 56.91
CA ILE A 11 33.31 38.18 57.30
C ILE A 11 32.40 38.21 56.06
N LYS A 12 32.48 39.26 55.24
CA LYS A 12 31.69 39.36 53.99
C LYS A 12 32.04 38.26 52.99
N PHE A 13 33.30 37.89 52.88
CA PHE A 13 33.74 36.80 52.01
C PHE A 13 33.18 35.46 52.49
N ASN A 14 33.27 35.18 53.79
CA ASN A 14 32.72 33.95 54.38
C ASN A 14 31.19 33.88 54.25
N GLU A 15 30.50 35.01 54.41
CA GLU A 15 29.05 35.11 54.21
C GLU A 15 28.67 34.89 52.73
N ALA A 16 29.38 35.52 51.80
CA ALA A 16 29.19 35.29 50.37
C ALA A 16 29.49 33.84 49.96
N GLN A 17 30.49 33.22 50.58
CA GLN A 17 30.84 31.81 50.34
C GLN A 17 29.77 30.86 50.90
N SER A 18 29.20 31.17 52.07
CA SER A 18 28.04 30.47 52.64
C SER A 18 26.83 30.53 51.69
N ILE A 19 26.47 31.73 51.23
CA ILE A 19 25.36 31.95 50.28
C ILE A 19 25.62 31.23 48.95
N LYS A 20 26.86 31.25 48.44
CA LYS A 20 27.22 30.52 47.23
C LYS A 20 26.98 29.02 47.39
N ARG A 21 27.42 28.43 48.51
CA ARG A 21 27.24 26.99 48.79
C ARG A 21 25.76 26.60 48.86
N THR A 22 24.91 27.44 49.46
CA THR A 22 23.46 27.15 49.51
C THR A 22 22.82 27.21 48.13
N TYR A 23 23.17 28.20 47.30
CA TYR A 23 22.70 28.25 45.91
C TYR A 23 23.20 27.07 45.07
N GLU A 24 24.46 26.64 45.23
CA GLU A 24 24.99 25.46 44.56
C GLU A 24 24.20 24.19 44.94
N GLN A 25 23.82 24.05 46.21
CA GLN A 25 22.99 22.94 46.67
C GLN A 25 21.57 22.99 46.10
N ILE A 26 20.95 24.18 46.05
CA ILE A 26 19.63 24.37 45.42
C ILE A 26 19.69 24.00 43.93
N VAL A 27 20.72 24.46 43.20
CA VAL A 27 20.89 24.13 41.78
C VAL A 27 21.09 22.63 41.57
N LYS A 28 21.87 21.97 42.43
CA LYS A 28 22.04 20.53 42.37
C LYS A 28 20.71 19.80 42.54
N ARG A 29 19.92 20.17 43.56
CA ARG A 29 18.60 19.59 43.80
C ARG A 29 17.64 19.82 42.63
N LEU A 30 17.59 21.04 42.08
CA LEU A 30 16.75 21.34 40.91
C LEU A 30 17.15 20.54 39.66
N ARG A 31 18.44 20.24 39.49
CA ARG A 31 18.91 19.37 38.40
C ARG A 31 18.48 17.92 38.60
N GLU A 32 18.55 17.42 39.82
CA GLU A 32 18.07 16.08 40.18
C GLU A 32 16.55 15.96 39.99
N GLU A 33 15.78 16.96 40.45
CA GLU A 33 14.33 17.03 40.26
C GLU A 33 13.94 17.12 38.77
N ARG A 34 14.67 17.91 37.97
CA ARG A 34 14.46 17.97 36.51
C ARG A 34 14.60 16.59 35.87
N ILE A 35 15.66 15.85 36.20
CA ILE A 35 15.85 14.49 35.69
C ILE A 35 14.70 13.59 36.16
N GLY A 36 14.23 13.74 37.41
CA GLY A 36 13.07 13.00 37.91
C GLY A 36 11.80 13.26 37.10
N PHE A 37 11.53 14.51 36.72
CA PHE A 37 10.38 14.87 35.88
C PHE A 37 10.49 14.30 34.46
N ASP A 38 11.68 14.29 33.85
CA ASP A 38 11.88 13.70 32.53
C ASP A 38 11.56 12.20 32.52
N HIS A 39 11.90 11.47 33.59
CA HIS A 39 11.53 10.05 33.75
C HIS A 39 10.03 9.85 33.90
N GLN A 40 9.37 10.69 34.72
CA GLN A 40 7.92 10.64 34.91
C GLN A 40 7.17 10.95 33.61
N LEU A 41 7.65 11.95 32.86
CA LEU A 41 7.10 12.32 31.55
C LEU A 41 7.23 11.16 30.56
N THR A 42 8.42 10.56 30.45
CA THR A 42 8.66 9.40 29.58
C THR A 42 7.76 8.22 29.95
N ALA A 43 7.54 7.98 31.26
CA ALA A 43 6.64 6.93 31.73
C ALA A 43 5.17 7.22 31.33
N LEU A 44 4.72 8.47 31.49
CA LEU A 44 3.39 8.90 31.07
C LEU A 44 3.19 8.85 29.56
N GLU A 45 4.19 9.23 28.78
CA GLU A 45 4.15 9.13 27.31
C GLU A 45 4.04 7.67 26.85
N ARG A 46 4.74 6.74 27.50
CA ARG A 46 4.61 5.31 27.23
C ARG A 46 3.23 4.76 27.55
N THR A 47 2.66 5.14 28.70
CA THR A 47 1.31 4.69 29.07
C THR A 47 0.25 5.30 28.17
N PHE A 48 0.42 6.57 27.77
CA PHE A 48 -0.44 7.24 26.81
C PHE A 48 -0.40 6.54 25.44
N ALA A 49 0.78 6.26 24.91
CA ALA A 49 0.93 5.55 23.64
C ALA A 49 0.36 4.13 23.68
N ALA A 50 0.44 3.44 24.82
CA ALA A 50 -0.22 2.15 25.02
C ALA A 50 -1.75 2.30 25.00
N LYS A 51 -2.29 3.29 25.73
CA LYS A 51 -3.74 3.55 25.76
C LYS A 51 -4.31 4.01 24.42
N GLN A 52 -3.53 4.73 23.63
CA GLN A 52 -3.93 5.10 22.28
C GLN A 52 -4.05 3.85 21.38
N ARG A 53 -3.11 2.91 21.47
CA ARG A 53 -3.20 1.62 20.77
C ARG A 53 -4.40 0.79 21.24
N ASP A 54 -4.62 0.69 22.56
CA ASP A 54 -5.80 0.01 23.12
C ASP A 54 -7.11 0.63 22.59
N TYR A 55 -7.16 1.96 22.47
CA TYR A 55 -8.32 2.68 21.94
C TYR A 55 -8.56 2.41 20.45
N GLU A 56 -7.50 2.41 19.64
CA GLU A 56 -7.57 2.09 18.21
C GLU A 56 -8.06 0.66 17.98
N GLU A 57 -7.58 -0.31 18.78
CA GLU A 57 -8.05 -1.69 18.74
C GLU A 57 -9.53 -1.79 19.13
N LEU A 58 -9.95 -1.08 20.18
CA LEU A 58 -11.35 -1.06 20.60
C LEU A 58 -12.27 -0.44 19.54
N LEU A 59 -11.80 0.57 18.81
CA LEU A 59 -12.55 1.19 17.72
C LEU A 59 -12.76 0.20 16.56
N LEU A 60 -11.73 -0.56 16.20
CA LEU A 60 -11.84 -1.62 15.19
C LEU A 60 -12.83 -2.71 15.65
N LEU A 61 -12.70 -3.18 16.89
CA LEU A 61 -13.60 -4.18 17.45
C LEU A 61 -15.06 -3.69 17.51
N SER A 62 -15.26 -2.40 17.82
CA SER A 62 -16.59 -1.79 17.77
C SER A 62 -17.14 -1.74 16.34
N GLY A 63 -16.29 -1.50 15.34
CA GLY A 63 -16.66 -1.58 13.93
C GLY A 63 -17.14 -2.97 13.55
N ASP A 64 -16.36 -4.00 13.88
CA ASP A 64 -16.69 -5.41 13.61
C ASP A 64 -17.97 -5.84 14.32
N ALA A 65 -18.15 -5.46 15.58
CA ALA A 65 -19.36 -5.75 16.36
C ALA A 65 -20.61 -5.09 15.75
N ASN A 66 -20.48 -3.84 15.28
CA ASN A 66 -21.57 -3.15 14.59
C ASN A 66 -21.92 -3.84 13.27
N HIS A 67 -20.91 -4.23 12.49
CA HIS A 67 -21.13 -4.96 11.24
C HIS A 67 -21.81 -6.31 11.49
N ALA A 68 -21.34 -7.08 12.46
CA ALA A 68 -21.96 -8.35 12.85
C ALA A 68 -23.42 -8.17 13.29
N ARG A 69 -23.72 -7.09 14.03
CA ARG A 69 -25.09 -6.74 14.41
C ARG A 69 -25.96 -6.42 13.20
N GLU A 70 -25.46 -5.64 12.24
CA GLU A 70 -26.18 -5.28 11.01
C GLU A 70 -26.47 -6.52 10.15
N VAL A 71 -25.49 -7.42 10.00
CA VAL A 71 -25.66 -8.69 9.29
C VAL A 71 -26.74 -9.53 9.98
N ALA A 72 -26.66 -9.72 11.29
CA ALA A 72 -27.66 -10.49 12.04
C ALA A 72 -29.07 -9.86 11.97
N GLN A 73 -29.17 -8.53 12.00
CA GLN A 73 -30.46 -7.83 11.84
C GLN A 73 -31.02 -7.98 10.43
N SER A 74 -30.17 -7.91 9.40
CA SER A 74 -30.55 -8.12 8.01
C SER A 74 -31.04 -9.56 7.79
N GLU A 75 -30.30 -10.56 8.31
CA GLU A 75 -30.71 -11.97 8.25
C GLU A 75 -32.02 -12.21 8.98
N LEU A 76 -32.19 -11.64 10.18
CA LEU A 76 -33.45 -11.73 10.92
C LEU A 76 -34.61 -11.12 10.13
N SER A 77 -34.41 -9.94 9.53
CA SER A 77 -35.42 -9.32 8.68
C SER A 77 -35.76 -10.19 7.47
N HIS A 78 -34.76 -10.82 6.84
CA HIS A 78 -34.96 -11.70 5.70
C HIS A 78 -35.79 -12.93 6.08
N VAL A 79 -35.43 -13.61 7.17
CA VAL A 79 -36.16 -14.78 7.69
C VAL A 79 -37.58 -14.40 8.11
N ARG A 80 -37.76 -13.25 8.78
CA ARG A 80 -39.06 -12.75 9.17
C ARG A 80 -39.96 -12.50 7.96
N ASN A 81 -39.45 -11.81 6.95
CA ASN A 81 -40.20 -11.53 5.72
C ASN A 81 -40.58 -12.84 5.00
N GLY A 82 -39.65 -13.79 4.92
CA GLY A 82 -39.94 -15.12 4.38
C GLY A 82 -41.04 -15.86 5.13
N TYR A 83 -41.04 -15.80 6.47
CA TYR A 83 -42.11 -16.40 7.28
C TYR A 83 -43.46 -15.71 7.06
N GLU A 84 -43.49 -14.38 6.98
CA GLU A 84 -44.70 -13.60 6.72
C GLU A 84 -45.27 -13.88 5.31
N GLU A 85 -44.41 -14.03 4.30
CA GLU A 85 -44.80 -14.45 2.95
C GLU A 85 -45.37 -15.87 2.92
N GLU A 86 -44.71 -16.83 3.56
CA GLU A 86 -45.18 -18.20 3.67
C GLU A 86 -46.51 -18.31 4.42
N ARG A 87 -46.69 -17.50 5.47
CA ARG A 87 -47.97 -17.38 6.16
C ARG A 87 -49.05 -16.82 5.23
N ARG A 88 -48.76 -15.72 4.51
CA ARG A 88 -49.69 -15.14 3.53
C ARG A 88 -50.08 -16.15 2.45
N ARG A 89 -49.11 -16.91 1.92
CA ARG A 89 -49.34 -17.95 0.92
C ARG A 89 -50.26 -19.04 1.46
N ARG A 90 -49.98 -19.55 2.66
CA ARG A 90 -50.84 -20.55 3.33
C ARG A 90 -52.26 -20.04 3.56
N ASP A 91 -52.42 -18.78 3.98
CA ASP A 91 -53.73 -18.17 4.20
C ASP A 91 -54.51 -18.00 2.87
N LEU A 92 -53.83 -17.64 1.78
CA LEU A 92 -54.41 -17.59 0.42
C LEU A 92 -54.86 -18.98 -0.04
N GLU A 93 -54.01 -19.99 0.05
CA GLU A 93 -54.35 -21.37 -0.34
C GLU A 93 -55.51 -21.93 0.48
N LEU A 94 -55.57 -21.63 1.79
CA LEU A 94 -56.67 -22.04 2.66
C LEU A 94 -57.99 -21.38 2.26
N ARG A 95 -57.97 -20.10 1.87
CA ARG A 95 -59.15 -19.38 1.36
C ARG A 95 -59.61 -19.95 0.03
N GLU A 96 -58.70 -20.20 -0.91
CA GLU A 96 -59.03 -20.80 -2.21
C GLU A 96 -59.64 -22.19 -2.05
N ARG A 97 -59.04 -23.05 -1.19
CA ARG A 97 -59.62 -24.36 -0.87
C ARG A 97 -61.00 -24.24 -0.23
N HIS A 98 -61.20 -23.30 0.70
CA HIS A 98 -62.51 -23.05 1.28
C HIS A 98 -63.54 -22.63 0.23
N GLN A 99 -63.19 -21.72 -0.69
CA GLN A 99 -64.06 -21.29 -1.78
C GLN A 99 -64.41 -22.45 -2.72
N MET A 100 -63.44 -23.28 -3.10
CA MET A 100 -63.69 -24.47 -3.93
C MET A 100 -64.64 -25.45 -3.24
N VAL A 101 -64.47 -25.70 -1.94
CA VAL A 101 -65.37 -26.57 -1.17
C VAL A 101 -66.76 -25.97 -1.07
N GLN A 102 -66.89 -24.67 -0.82
CA GLN A 102 -68.18 -23.97 -0.79
C GLN A 102 -68.89 -24.05 -2.15
N LEU A 103 -68.18 -23.78 -3.25
CA LEU A 103 -68.73 -23.87 -4.60
C LEU A 103 -69.18 -25.31 -4.90
N ARG A 104 -68.37 -26.32 -4.57
CA ARG A 104 -68.72 -27.73 -4.75
C ARG A 104 -69.95 -28.14 -3.94
N LYS A 105 -70.10 -27.61 -2.72
CA LYS A 105 -71.30 -27.80 -1.89
C LYS A 105 -72.54 -27.16 -2.53
N GLN A 106 -72.40 -25.96 -3.11
CA GLN A 106 -73.48 -25.27 -3.81
C GLN A 106 -73.87 -25.97 -5.12
N THR A 107 -72.91 -26.44 -5.92
CA THR A 107 -73.17 -27.20 -7.15
C THR A 107 -73.79 -28.55 -6.84
N LEU A 108 -73.34 -29.25 -5.79
CA LEU A 108 -73.96 -30.51 -5.38
C LEU A 108 -75.40 -30.29 -4.88
N GLY A 109 -75.64 -29.24 -4.10
CA GLY A 109 -76.99 -28.91 -3.63
C GLY A 109 -77.94 -28.51 -4.77
N THR A 110 -77.45 -27.78 -5.77
CA THR A 110 -78.24 -27.44 -6.98
C THR A 110 -78.45 -28.66 -7.88
N PHE A 111 -77.43 -29.50 -8.08
CA PHE A 111 -77.55 -30.75 -8.82
C PHE A 111 -78.56 -31.70 -8.18
N GLN A 112 -78.52 -31.89 -6.85
CA GLN A 112 -79.51 -32.69 -6.14
C GLN A 112 -80.94 -32.16 -6.33
N ARG A 113 -81.14 -30.83 -6.25
CA ARG A 113 -82.45 -30.20 -6.54
C ARG A 113 -82.89 -30.44 -7.99
N HIS A 114 -81.98 -30.31 -8.95
CA HIS A 114 -82.27 -30.56 -10.36
C HIS A 114 -82.53 -32.04 -10.67
N GLU A 115 -81.83 -32.97 -10.01
CA GLU A 115 -82.08 -34.41 -10.14
C GLU A 115 -83.45 -34.78 -9.57
N SER A 116 -83.84 -34.23 -8.40
CA SER A 116 -85.19 -34.40 -7.87
C SER A 116 -86.26 -33.84 -8.82
N ALA A 117 -85.98 -32.72 -9.50
CA ALA A 117 -86.88 -32.15 -10.51
C ALA A 117 -86.87 -32.92 -11.86
N ARG A 118 -85.74 -33.56 -12.22
CA ARG A 118 -85.62 -34.38 -13.45
C ARG A 118 -86.21 -35.77 -13.29
N GLN A 119 -86.14 -36.39 -12.11
CA GLN A 119 -86.89 -37.62 -11.83
C GLN A 119 -88.42 -37.42 -11.98
N GLN A 120 -88.91 -36.18 -11.94
CA GLN A 120 -90.30 -35.84 -12.27
C GLN A 120 -90.57 -35.54 -13.77
N ASN A 121 -89.55 -35.43 -14.62
CA ASN A 121 -89.69 -34.94 -16.01
C ASN A 121 -89.08 -35.88 -17.07
N ILE A 122 -88.90 -37.17 -16.78
CA ILE A 122 -88.57 -38.20 -17.80
C ILE A 122 -89.88 -38.66 -18.48
N TYR A 123 -90.52 -37.74 -19.19
CA TYR A 123 -91.47 -38.02 -20.27
C TYR A 123 -91.23 -36.94 -21.34
N ASP A 124 -91.20 -37.37 -22.60
CA ASP A 124 -91.03 -36.63 -23.86
C ASP A 124 -89.62 -36.37 -24.44
N GLU A 125 -89.28 -37.32 -25.32
CA GLU A 125 -89.27 -37.16 -26.80
C GLU A 125 -88.09 -36.48 -27.52
N HIS A 126 -87.95 -36.98 -28.75
CA HIS A 126 -86.86 -37.08 -29.69
C HIS A 126 -86.73 -35.87 -30.64
N VAL A 127 -85.50 -35.72 -31.15
CA VAL A 127 -85.00 -35.13 -32.43
C VAL A 127 -85.91 -35.45 -33.66
N PRO A 128 -85.68 -34.99 -34.93
CA PRO A 128 -84.78 -33.99 -35.56
C PRO A 128 -85.48 -33.20 -36.72
N ASN A 129 -84.73 -32.44 -37.55
CA ASN A 129 -84.47 -32.79 -38.97
C ASN A 129 -84.29 -31.62 -39.97
N ASP A 130 -83.48 -31.96 -40.98
CA ASP A 130 -82.89 -31.34 -42.17
C ASP A 130 -83.76 -30.59 -43.20
N GLY A 131 -83.08 -29.92 -44.14
CA GLY A 131 -83.50 -29.80 -45.55
C GLY A 131 -82.94 -28.56 -46.27
N GLN A 132 -81.75 -28.62 -46.90
CA GLN A 132 -81.52 -28.85 -48.35
C GLN A 132 -82.37 -28.00 -49.32
N GLY A 133 -81.69 -27.19 -50.15
CA GLY A 133 -81.78 -27.41 -51.60
C GLY A 133 -81.67 -26.13 -52.46
N PRO A 134 -81.44 -26.27 -53.79
CA PRO A 134 -80.40 -25.54 -54.54
C PRO A 134 -80.89 -24.87 -55.85
N VAL A 135 -79.95 -24.62 -56.79
CA VAL A 135 -80.08 -24.53 -58.28
C VAL A 135 -80.08 -23.08 -58.85
N ALA A 136 -78.97 -22.60 -59.45
CA ALA A 136 -78.59 -22.62 -60.89
C ALA A 136 -79.33 -21.57 -61.77
N VAL A 137 -78.91 -21.03 -62.92
CA VAL A 137 -77.70 -20.99 -63.78
C VAL A 137 -77.96 -19.90 -64.87
N VAL A 138 -76.94 -19.49 -65.64
CA VAL A 138 -76.94 -18.88 -67.01
C VAL A 138 -76.69 -17.36 -67.23
N LYS A 139 -75.42 -17.05 -67.54
CA LYS A 139 -74.79 -16.41 -68.75
C LYS A 139 -75.21 -15.04 -69.36
N SER A 140 -74.14 -14.25 -69.61
CA SER A 140 -73.80 -13.45 -70.83
C SER A 140 -74.56 -12.12 -71.06
N THR A 141 -73.96 -10.93 -71.21
CA THR A 141 -73.04 -10.47 -72.27
C THR A 141 -72.62 -9.01 -71.99
N THR A 142 -71.34 -8.64 -71.82
CA THR A 142 -70.85 -7.25 -72.14
C THR A 142 -69.32 -7.19 -72.14
N LEU A 143 -68.69 -6.98 -73.31
CA LEU A 143 -67.26 -7.20 -73.51
C LEU A 143 -66.40 -5.94 -73.75
N GLN A 144 -66.91 -4.73 -73.50
CA GLN A 144 -66.09 -3.49 -73.62
C GLN A 144 -66.22 -2.49 -72.47
N ARG A 145 -67.25 -2.61 -71.63
CA ARG A 145 -67.26 -2.09 -70.25
C ARG A 145 -66.56 -3.05 -69.28
N SER A 146 -66.01 -4.13 -69.83
CA SER A 146 -65.50 -5.30 -69.13
C SER A 146 -64.12 -5.08 -68.55
N LYS A 147 -63.22 -4.26 -69.12
CA LYS A 147 -61.85 -4.16 -68.59
C LYS A 147 -61.76 -3.39 -67.26
N GLU A 148 -62.38 -2.22 -67.15
CA GLU A 148 -62.49 -1.48 -65.88
C GLU A 148 -63.39 -2.22 -64.88
N ARG A 149 -64.50 -2.82 -65.34
CA ARG A 149 -65.37 -3.62 -64.49
C ARG A 149 -64.73 -4.96 -64.11
N THR A 150 -63.81 -5.52 -64.89
CA THR A 150 -63.02 -6.70 -64.52
C THR A 150 -61.91 -6.34 -63.58
N GLU A 151 -61.27 -5.17 -63.69
CA GLU A 151 -60.30 -4.72 -62.70
C GLU A 151 -60.98 -4.38 -61.36
N GLN A 152 -62.15 -3.74 -61.40
CA GLN A 152 -62.96 -3.53 -60.21
C GLN A 152 -63.48 -4.86 -59.67
N ARG A 153 -63.86 -5.81 -60.52
CA ARG A 153 -64.34 -7.13 -60.11
C ARG A 153 -63.23 -8.07 -59.65
N THR A 154 -62.02 -7.97 -60.17
CA THR A 154 -60.85 -8.68 -59.64
C THR A 154 -60.42 -8.05 -58.32
N LYS A 155 -60.47 -6.72 -58.17
CA LYS A 155 -60.28 -6.06 -56.87
C LYS A 155 -61.36 -6.51 -55.88
N ILE A 156 -62.63 -6.55 -56.27
CA ILE A 156 -63.72 -7.06 -55.45
C ILE A 156 -63.49 -8.54 -55.12
N ASP A 157 -63.10 -9.40 -56.06
CA ASP A 157 -62.81 -10.81 -55.80
C ASP A 157 -61.61 -10.98 -54.86
N ILE A 158 -60.60 -10.11 -54.94
CA ILE A 158 -59.44 -10.10 -54.04
C ILE A 158 -59.89 -9.66 -52.64
N PHE A 159 -60.67 -8.58 -52.54
CA PHE A 159 -61.22 -8.12 -51.26
C PHE A 159 -62.19 -9.14 -50.67
N GLU A 160 -62.99 -9.82 -51.48
CA GLU A 160 -63.95 -10.83 -51.06
C GLU A 160 -63.25 -12.13 -50.64
N ARG A 161 -62.16 -12.51 -51.30
CA ARG A 161 -61.28 -13.60 -50.83
C ARG A 161 -60.57 -13.25 -49.53
N ALA A 162 -60.05 -12.03 -49.41
CA ALA A 162 -59.45 -11.55 -48.17
C ALA A 162 -60.49 -11.51 -47.04
N PHE A 163 -61.71 -11.06 -47.34
CA PHE A 163 -62.82 -11.03 -46.40
C PHE A 163 -63.27 -12.42 -45.99
N ARG A 164 -63.39 -13.37 -46.93
CA ARG A 164 -63.68 -14.78 -46.61
C ARG A 164 -62.62 -15.36 -45.69
N LYS A 165 -61.35 -15.07 -45.95
CA LYS A 165 -60.24 -15.52 -45.11
C LYS A 165 -60.30 -14.92 -43.70
N ILE A 166 -60.65 -13.64 -43.58
CA ILE A 166 -60.88 -12.99 -42.27
C ILE A 166 -62.11 -13.60 -41.59
N LYS A 167 -63.18 -13.85 -42.33
CA LYS A 167 -64.44 -14.45 -41.84
C LYS A 167 -64.22 -15.86 -41.31
N GLU A 168 -63.44 -16.67 -42.04
CA GLU A 168 -63.03 -18.02 -41.64
C GLU A 168 -62.08 -17.99 -40.43
N ALA A 169 -61.11 -17.08 -40.39
CA ALA A 169 -60.16 -16.97 -39.28
C ALA A 169 -60.79 -16.43 -37.99
N THR A 170 -61.77 -15.54 -38.10
CA THR A 170 -62.49 -14.97 -36.94
C THR A 170 -63.72 -15.81 -36.55
N GLY A 171 -64.23 -16.67 -37.43
CA GLY A 171 -65.41 -17.52 -37.21
C GLY A 171 -66.74 -16.77 -37.18
N VAL A 172 -66.80 -15.58 -37.74
CA VAL A 172 -67.93 -14.64 -37.59
C VAL A 172 -68.78 -14.56 -38.86
N SER A 173 -70.11 -14.48 -38.75
CA SER A 173 -70.99 -14.53 -39.92
C SER A 173 -71.29 -13.18 -40.57
N ASP A 174 -71.24 -12.08 -39.80
CA ASP A 174 -71.57 -10.73 -40.24
C ASP A 174 -70.34 -9.79 -40.26
N VAL A 175 -70.28 -8.90 -41.25
CA VAL A 175 -69.19 -7.95 -41.47
C VAL A 175 -69.09 -6.94 -40.33
N ASN A 176 -70.23 -6.48 -39.80
CA ASN A 176 -70.24 -5.54 -38.68
C ASN A 176 -69.69 -6.16 -37.38
N GLU A 177 -69.93 -7.45 -37.17
CA GLU A 177 -69.42 -8.18 -36.01
C GLU A 177 -67.90 -8.41 -36.12
N VAL A 178 -67.37 -8.63 -37.34
CA VAL A 178 -65.92 -8.65 -37.61
C VAL A 178 -65.29 -7.29 -37.26
N ILE A 179 -65.89 -6.18 -37.70
CA ILE A 179 -65.38 -4.83 -37.42
C ILE A 179 -65.39 -4.55 -35.91
N GLN A 180 -66.48 -4.86 -35.21
CA GLN A 180 -66.54 -4.68 -33.76
C GLN A 180 -65.50 -5.51 -33.01
N LYS A 181 -65.29 -6.78 -33.41
CA LYS A 181 -64.25 -7.61 -32.78
C LYS A 181 -62.84 -7.09 -33.03
N ILE A 182 -62.55 -6.56 -34.22
CA ILE A 182 -61.27 -5.93 -34.51
C ILE A 182 -61.05 -4.69 -33.64
N ILE A 183 -62.06 -3.82 -33.50
CA ILE A 183 -61.97 -2.61 -32.66
C ILE A 183 -61.76 -2.97 -31.18
N VAL A 184 -62.48 -3.98 -30.68
CA VAL A 184 -62.31 -4.44 -29.28
C VAL A 184 -60.93 -5.10 -29.10
N GLN A 185 -60.48 -5.90 -30.07
CA GLN A 185 -59.17 -6.54 -30.02
C GLN A 185 -58.02 -5.56 -30.17
N GLU A 186 -58.17 -4.46 -30.92
CA GLU A 186 -57.12 -3.46 -31.15
C GLU A 186 -56.52 -2.97 -29.83
N SER A 187 -57.37 -2.59 -28.87
CA SER A 187 -56.94 -2.18 -27.52
C SER A 187 -56.14 -3.26 -26.78
N THR A 188 -56.55 -4.53 -26.90
CA THR A 188 -55.83 -5.65 -26.25
C THR A 188 -54.52 -5.98 -26.96
N THR A 189 -54.47 -5.84 -28.29
CA THR A 189 -53.24 -6.01 -29.07
C THR A 189 -52.25 -4.90 -28.79
N GLU A 190 -52.70 -3.65 -28.65
CA GLU A 190 -51.86 -2.50 -28.32
C GLU A 190 -51.27 -2.66 -26.92
N ASN A 191 -52.08 -3.07 -25.93
CA ASN A 191 -51.60 -3.37 -24.60
C ASN A 191 -50.58 -4.53 -24.60
N LEU A 192 -50.81 -5.61 -25.35
CA LEU A 192 -49.85 -6.72 -25.49
C LEU A 192 -48.55 -6.28 -26.17
N MET A 193 -48.62 -5.41 -27.19
CA MET A 193 -47.42 -4.84 -27.82
C MET A 193 -46.63 -3.96 -26.85
N SER A 194 -47.32 -3.13 -26.05
CA SER A 194 -46.69 -2.33 -24.99
C SER A 194 -46.01 -3.24 -23.96
N LEU A 195 -46.71 -4.26 -23.47
CA LEU A 195 -46.17 -5.21 -22.49
C LEU A 195 -44.96 -5.97 -23.04
N THR A 196 -45.00 -6.33 -24.33
CA THR A 196 -43.88 -6.98 -25.03
C THR A 196 -42.67 -6.06 -25.08
N ARG A 197 -42.88 -4.78 -25.41
CA ARG A 197 -41.83 -3.77 -25.45
C ARG A 197 -41.19 -3.56 -24.07
N ASP A 198 -42.02 -3.42 -23.03
CA ASP A 198 -41.55 -3.21 -21.66
C ASP A 198 -40.78 -4.42 -21.12
N ASN A 199 -41.27 -5.63 -21.42
CA ASN A 199 -40.57 -6.86 -21.04
C ASN A 199 -39.25 -7.01 -21.79
N GLN A 200 -39.19 -6.64 -23.08
CA GLN A 200 -37.96 -6.64 -23.86
C GLN A 200 -36.92 -5.68 -23.26
N GLN A 201 -37.32 -4.46 -22.90
CA GLN A 201 -36.45 -3.49 -22.22
C GLN A 201 -35.95 -4.00 -20.87
N LYS A 202 -36.82 -4.64 -20.08
CA LYS A 202 -36.42 -5.26 -18.80
C LYS A 202 -35.41 -6.39 -19.01
N ILE A 203 -35.59 -7.23 -20.03
CA ILE A 203 -34.64 -8.30 -20.37
C ILE A 203 -33.28 -7.71 -20.73
N GLU A 204 -33.26 -6.65 -21.55
CA GLU A 204 -32.02 -5.96 -21.94
C GLU A 204 -31.31 -5.37 -20.71
N ALA A 205 -32.02 -4.63 -19.86
CA ALA A 205 -31.47 -4.04 -18.63
C ALA A 205 -30.93 -5.11 -17.67
N LEU A 206 -31.67 -6.20 -17.46
CA LEU A 206 -31.22 -7.32 -16.62
C LEU A 206 -30.03 -8.06 -17.22
N SER A 207 -29.97 -8.16 -18.56
CA SER A 207 -28.83 -8.77 -19.25
C SER A 207 -27.56 -7.94 -19.09
N GLU A 208 -27.68 -6.62 -19.16
CA GLU A 208 -26.57 -5.68 -18.95
C GLU A 208 -26.08 -5.72 -17.50
N GLN A 209 -27.01 -5.69 -16.52
CA GLN A 209 -26.66 -5.87 -15.11
C GLN A 209 -25.96 -7.22 -14.86
N LYS A 210 -26.43 -8.31 -15.47
CA LYS A 210 -25.81 -9.63 -15.37
C LYS A 210 -24.38 -9.62 -15.91
N VAL A 211 -24.12 -8.94 -17.02
CA VAL A 211 -22.78 -8.79 -17.58
C VAL A 211 -21.90 -7.96 -16.66
N GLY A 212 -22.40 -6.83 -16.16
CA GLY A 212 -21.67 -5.97 -15.21
C GLY A 212 -21.30 -6.71 -13.92
N ILE A 213 -22.25 -7.44 -13.32
CA ILE A 213 -21.99 -8.26 -12.12
C ILE A 213 -21.00 -9.38 -12.43
N LYS A 214 -21.08 -10.04 -13.58
CA LYS A 214 -20.11 -11.07 -13.98
C LYS A 214 -18.70 -10.50 -14.09
N MET A 215 -18.54 -9.35 -14.74
CA MET A 215 -17.24 -8.67 -14.83
C MET A 215 -16.72 -8.31 -13.44
N HIS A 216 -17.57 -7.77 -12.57
CA HIS A 216 -17.17 -7.42 -11.21
C HIS A 216 -16.79 -8.66 -10.39
N VAL A 217 -17.47 -9.80 -10.59
CA VAL A 217 -17.12 -11.08 -10.00
C VAL A 217 -15.80 -11.62 -10.55
N GLU A 218 -15.55 -11.51 -11.84
CA GLU A 218 -14.25 -11.86 -12.43
C GLU A 218 -13.15 -10.98 -11.87
N GLU A 219 -13.35 -9.67 -11.84
CA GLU A 219 -12.43 -8.72 -11.21
C GLU A 219 -12.15 -9.11 -9.77
N VAL A 220 -13.17 -9.39 -8.95
CA VAL A 220 -12.97 -9.80 -7.54
C VAL A 220 -12.31 -11.18 -7.44
N LYS A 221 -12.64 -12.14 -8.30
CA LYS A 221 -12.02 -13.48 -8.33
C LYS A 221 -10.54 -13.42 -8.69
N TYR A 222 -10.18 -12.57 -9.64
CA TYR A 222 -8.78 -12.41 -10.08
C TYR A 222 -8.03 -11.31 -9.31
N SER A 223 -8.74 -10.45 -8.59
CA SER A 223 -8.19 -9.45 -7.65
C SER A 223 -8.03 -10.02 -6.25
N GLY A 224 -8.78 -11.06 -5.84
CA GLY A 224 -8.73 -11.65 -4.49
C GLY A 224 -7.33 -12.12 -4.05
N PRO A 225 -7.16 -12.54 -2.78
CA PRO A 225 -5.85 -12.76 -2.13
C PRO A 225 -4.89 -13.75 -2.81
N GLY A 226 -5.34 -14.46 -3.86
CA GLY A 226 -4.53 -15.37 -4.68
C GLY A 226 -4.17 -14.84 -6.08
N GLY A 227 -4.55 -13.62 -6.44
CA GLY A 227 -4.20 -13.01 -7.74
C GLY A 227 -2.72 -12.64 -7.79
N GLY A 228 -1.95 -13.27 -8.68
CA GLY A 228 -0.48 -13.15 -8.78
C GLY A 228 0.06 -11.72 -8.95
N HIS A 229 -0.78 -10.71 -9.22
CA HIS A 229 -0.38 -9.31 -9.24
C HIS A 229 -0.08 -8.74 -7.84
N ARG A 230 -0.85 -9.12 -6.81
CA ARG A 230 -0.56 -8.73 -5.42
C ARG A 230 0.71 -9.41 -4.91
N ARG A 231 0.93 -10.68 -5.29
CA ARG A 231 2.17 -11.41 -4.94
C ARG A 231 3.40 -10.69 -5.48
N LYS A 232 3.40 -10.33 -6.77
CA LYS A 232 4.50 -9.55 -7.38
C LYS A 232 4.71 -8.18 -6.72
N LEU A 233 3.63 -7.52 -6.29
CA LEU A 233 3.74 -6.24 -5.56
C LEU A 233 4.35 -6.44 -4.16
N VAL A 234 3.93 -7.49 -3.46
CA VAL A 234 4.51 -7.89 -2.17
C VAL A 234 5.98 -8.26 -2.35
N ASP A 235 6.33 -9.11 -3.32
CA ASP A 235 7.71 -9.48 -3.62
C ASP A 235 8.56 -8.24 -3.94
N LYS A 236 8.01 -7.25 -4.66
CA LYS A 236 8.69 -5.97 -4.93
C LYS A 236 8.91 -5.16 -3.66
N HIS A 237 7.92 -5.10 -2.76
CA HIS A 237 8.07 -4.41 -1.49
C HIS A 237 9.03 -5.14 -0.54
N GLU A 238 9.01 -6.46 -0.52
CA GLU A 238 9.96 -7.29 0.22
C GLU A 238 11.39 -7.07 -0.30
N ALA A 239 11.59 -7.04 -1.62
CA ALA A 239 12.89 -6.74 -2.23
C ALA A 239 13.36 -5.30 -1.90
N GLN A 240 12.45 -4.32 -1.93
CA GLN A 240 12.75 -2.94 -1.52
C GLN A 240 13.14 -2.86 -0.04
N LEU A 241 12.43 -3.59 0.82
CA LEU A 241 12.69 -3.64 2.25
C LEU A 241 14.05 -4.30 2.53
N ALA A 242 14.35 -5.42 1.88
CA ALA A 242 15.65 -6.08 1.98
C ALA A 242 16.80 -5.17 1.52
N SER A 243 16.64 -4.46 0.40
CA SER A 243 17.63 -3.50 -0.09
C SER A 243 17.84 -2.32 0.87
N ALA A 244 16.76 -1.77 1.41
CA ALA A 244 16.81 -0.69 2.40
C ALA A 244 17.49 -1.14 3.70
N ALA A 245 17.18 -2.34 4.19
CA ALA A 245 17.79 -2.93 5.38
C ALA A 245 19.30 -3.17 5.17
N ALA A 246 19.70 -3.72 4.03
CA ALA A 246 21.12 -3.91 3.71
C ALA A 246 21.88 -2.58 3.61
N ARG A 247 21.26 -1.52 3.06
CA ARG A 247 21.85 -0.18 3.03
C ARG A 247 21.98 0.42 4.44
N LEU A 248 20.98 0.22 5.29
CA LEU A 248 21.01 0.67 6.67
C LEU A 248 22.14 -0.01 7.45
N GLU A 249 22.32 -1.33 7.30
CA GLU A 249 23.40 -2.04 8.01
C GLU A 249 24.78 -1.60 7.54
N ARG A 250 24.98 -1.38 6.23
CA ARG A 250 26.23 -0.80 5.71
C ARG A 250 26.52 0.59 6.30
N CYS A 251 25.50 1.45 6.39
CA CYS A 251 25.64 2.76 7.01
C CYS A 251 25.92 2.66 8.51
N ARG A 252 25.30 1.71 9.21
CA ARG A 252 25.50 1.45 10.65
C ARG A 252 26.95 1.06 10.92
N ILE A 253 27.49 0.09 10.19
CA ILE A 253 28.88 -0.37 10.32
C ILE A 253 29.87 0.78 10.01
N LYS A 254 29.63 1.55 8.94
CA LYS A 254 30.45 2.74 8.61
C LYS A 254 30.42 3.76 9.74
N HIS A 255 29.26 4.03 10.31
CA HIS A 255 29.09 4.96 11.42
C HIS A 255 29.81 4.47 12.69
N GLU A 256 29.68 3.19 13.06
CA GLU A 256 30.40 2.61 14.21
C GLU A 256 31.93 2.70 14.05
N ARG A 257 32.44 2.47 12.83
CA ARG A 257 33.86 2.67 12.53
C ARG A 257 34.28 4.13 12.70
N LEU A 258 33.52 5.07 12.14
CA LEU A 258 33.79 6.51 12.28
C LEU A 258 33.74 6.96 13.74
N THR A 259 32.75 6.50 14.51
CA THR A 259 32.61 6.81 15.93
C THR A 259 33.81 6.32 16.72
N ARG A 260 34.30 5.09 16.48
CA ARG A 260 35.53 4.58 17.09
C ARG A 260 36.76 5.43 16.76
N MET A 261 36.91 5.84 15.50
CA MET A 261 38.01 6.72 15.09
C MET A 261 37.92 8.10 15.76
N VAL A 262 36.73 8.69 15.84
CA VAL A 262 36.52 9.98 16.51
C VAL A 262 36.85 9.90 18.00
N ILE A 263 36.49 8.81 18.68
CA ILE A 263 36.85 8.58 20.09
C ILE A 263 38.37 8.48 20.24
N ALA A 264 39.04 7.73 19.36
CA ALA A 264 40.51 7.61 19.38
C ALA A 264 41.20 8.96 19.15
N VAL A 265 40.73 9.76 18.18
CA VAL A 265 41.25 11.11 17.92
C VAL A 265 41.04 12.02 19.13
N LYS A 266 39.85 12.03 19.74
CA LYS A 266 39.59 12.82 20.96
C LYS A 266 40.51 12.41 22.10
N ALA A 267 40.71 11.12 22.32
CA ALA A 267 41.64 10.62 23.34
C ALA A 267 43.09 11.06 23.05
N GLY A 268 43.53 10.98 21.79
CA GLY A 268 44.85 11.46 21.36
C GLY A 268 45.04 12.97 21.54
N VAL A 269 44.04 13.77 21.17
CA VAL A 269 44.04 15.24 21.38
C VAL A 269 44.07 15.58 22.86
N LYS A 270 43.31 14.85 23.71
CA LYS A 270 43.34 15.02 25.17
C LYS A 270 44.73 14.71 25.73
N HIS A 271 45.30 13.58 25.36
CA HIS A 271 46.62 13.17 25.83
C HIS A 271 47.71 14.17 25.40
N LEU A 272 47.61 14.71 24.18
CA LEU A 272 48.51 15.78 23.73
C LEU A 272 48.29 17.06 24.55
N GLN A 273 47.05 17.43 24.83
CA GLN A 273 46.71 18.58 25.66
C GLN A 273 47.29 18.44 27.08
N ASP A 274 47.15 17.28 27.70
CA ASP A 274 47.66 16.97 29.04
C ASP A 274 49.20 17.04 29.08
N LYS A 275 49.89 16.52 28.06
CA LYS A 275 51.36 16.62 27.96
C LYS A 275 51.86 18.05 27.77
N LEU A 276 51.10 18.87 27.06
CA LEU A 276 51.48 20.27 26.81
C LEU A 276 51.10 21.21 27.95
N ASP A 277 50.27 20.77 28.89
CA ASP A 277 49.75 21.64 29.95
C ASP A 277 50.86 22.24 30.82
N GLY A 278 51.94 21.49 31.07
CA GLY A 278 53.10 21.96 31.84
C GLY A 278 53.90 23.09 31.17
N VAL A 279 53.85 23.24 29.85
CA VAL A 279 54.56 24.30 29.11
C VAL A 279 53.58 25.34 28.55
N ARG A 280 52.27 25.10 28.68
CA ARG A 280 51.20 25.92 28.12
C ARG A 280 51.22 27.34 28.69
N GLU A 281 51.41 27.50 30.00
CA GLU A 281 51.46 28.81 30.65
C GLU A 281 52.68 29.63 30.20
N GLU A 282 53.84 28.99 29.99
CA GLU A 282 55.08 29.64 29.54
C GLU A 282 55.06 30.05 28.05
N LEU A 283 54.17 29.42 27.27
CA LEU A 283 53.99 29.64 25.84
C LEU A 283 52.76 30.52 25.54
N GLY A 284 52.05 31.00 26.58
CA GLY A 284 50.88 31.85 26.42
C GLY A 284 49.65 31.14 25.84
N GLY A 285 49.62 29.81 25.88
CA GLY A 285 48.54 29.00 25.32
C GLY A 285 47.28 29.02 26.19
N ARG A 286 46.10 28.92 25.56
CA ARG A 286 44.83 28.86 26.29
C ARG A 286 44.46 27.41 26.61
N HIS A 287 44.01 27.15 27.84
CA HIS A 287 43.43 25.85 28.20
C HIS A 287 41.95 25.83 27.81
N ILE A 288 41.61 25.07 26.76
CA ILE A 288 40.23 24.94 26.26
C ILE A 288 39.68 23.58 26.69
N GLN A 289 38.47 23.54 27.26
CA GLN A 289 37.85 22.26 27.63
C GLN A 289 37.54 21.42 26.38
N LEU A 290 37.90 20.13 26.44
CA LEU A 290 37.66 19.19 25.35
C LEU A 290 36.20 18.73 25.34
N THR A 291 35.47 19.17 24.31
CA THR A 291 34.10 18.73 23.99
C THR A 291 34.03 18.36 22.50
N ASP A 292 32.96 17.69 22.09
CA ASP A 292 32.74 17.27 20.71
C ASP A 292 32.84 18.43 19.70
N ALA A 293 32.33 19.61 20.07
CA ALA A 293 32.41 20.80 19.23
C ALA A 293 33.78 21.53 19.31
N THR A 294 34.51 21.37 20.42
CA THR A 294 35.78 22.07 20.63
C THR A 294 37.01 21.22 20.32
N THR A 295 36.85 19.94 19.98
CA THR A 295 37.96 19.00 19.68
C THR A 295 38.92 19.57 18.64
N PHE A 296 38.39 20.15 17.56
CA PHE A 296 39.20 20.78 16.51
C PHE A 296 39.95 22.02 17.02
N ARG A 297 39.30 22.85 17.85
CA ARG A 297 39.90 24.06 18.43
C ARG A 297 41.03 23.72 19.41
N VAL A 298 40.85 22.69 20.23
CA VAL A 298 41.89 22.18 21.14
C VAL A 298 43.08 21.65 20.34
N MET A 299 42.81 20.92 19.25
CA MET A 299 43.87 20.40 18.38
C MET A 299 44.68 21.52 17.71
N ALA A 300 44.03 22.55 17.20
CA ALA A 300 44.70 23.72 16.61
C ALA A 300 45.56 24.48 17.65
N GLU A 301 45.07 24.64 18.88
CA GLU A 301 45.83 25.27 19.95
C GLU A 301 47.05 24.43 20.35
N ASN A 302 46.89 23.10 20.42
CA ASN A 302 48.00 22.19 20.67
C ASN A 302 49.06 22.24 19.55
N GLU A 303 48.65 22.41 18.29
CA GLU A 303 49.55 22.57 17.15
C GLU A 303 50.39 23.85 17.28
N ILE A 304 49.77 24.99 17.63
CA ILE A 304 50.47 26.27 17.84
C ILE A 304 51.52 26.14 18.95
N ILE A 305 51.15 25.54 20.08
CA ILE A 305 52.07 25.35 21.22
C ILE A 305 53.23 24.42 20.84
N MET A 306 52.96 23.35 20.11
CA MET A 306 54.00 22.43 19.62
C MET A 306 54.96 23.10 18.64
N ALA A 307 54.45 23.95 17.74
CA ALA A 307 55.27 24.68 16.79
C ALA A 307 56.21 25.67 17.51
N GLU A 308 55.70 26.42 18.49
CA GLU A 308 56.51 27.34 19.30
C GLU A 308 57.52 26.59 20.17
N LEU A 309 57.13 25.46 20.78
CA LEU A 309 58.04 24.59 21.52
C LEU A 309 59.17 24.09 20.62
N MET A 310 58.86 23.64 19.40
CA MET A 310 59.88 23.23 18.43
C MET A 310 60.80 24.39 18.02
N ALA A 311 60.27 25.62 17.88
CA ALA A 311 61.10 26.79 17.61
C ALA A 311 62.06 27.09 18.76
N ARG A 312 61.60 27.04 20.02
CA ARG A 312 62.46 27.21 21.21
C ARG A 312 63.52 26.11 21.32
N ILE A 313 63.17 24.86 21.05
CA ILE A 313 64.13 23.75 21.03
C ILE A 313 65.19 23.97 19.95
N ARG A 314 64.81 24.39 18.74
CA ARG A 314 65.78 24.69 17.67
C ARG A 314 66.76 25.78 18.08
N VAL A 315 66.29 26.88 18.66
CA VAL A 315 67.16 27.96 19.17
C VAL A 315 68.07 27.45 20.30
N ALA A 316 67.57 26.59 21.19
CA ALA A 316 68.37 25.98 22.24
C ALA A 316 69.46 25.05 21.67
N THR A 317 69.14 24.23 20.67
CA THR A 317 70.12 23.37 19.98
C THR A 317 71.13 24.16 19.14
N ASP A 318 70.73 25.30 18.57
CA ASP A 318 71.64 26.19 17.85
C ASP A 318 72.60 26.90 18.82
N ASN A 319 72.14 27.23 20.03
CA ASN A 319 72.97 27.75 21.11
C ASN A 319 73.90 26.67 21.71
N GLU A 320 73.43 25.44 21.91
CA GLU A 320 74.27 24.31 22.32
C GLU A 320 75.28 23.92 21.26
N SER A 321 74.92 23.95 19.98
CA SER A 321 75.87 23.72 18.88
C SER A 321 76.91 24.84 18.78
N ASN A 322 76.57 26.09 19.09
CA ASN A 322 77.57 27.16 19.22
C ASN A 322 78.50 27.01 20.44
N ILE A 323 78.05 26.37 21.53
CA ILE A 323 78.88 26.05 22.70
C ILE A 323 79.73 24.78 22.46
N THR A 324 79.21 23.82 21.70
CA THR A 324 79.87 22.53 21.35
C THR A 324 80.64 22.57 20.03
N ASN A 325 80.61 23.69 19.28
CA ASN A 325 81.51 23.92 18.13
C ASN A 325 82.99 24.09 18.55
N GLY A 326 83.32 23.99 19.85
CA GLY A 326 84.66 23.72 20.36
C GLY A 326 85.02 22.23 20.47
N ALA A 327 84.08 21.29 20.29
CA ALA A 327 84.31 19.86 20.43
C ALA A 327 83.45 19.03 19.44
N ALA A 328 84.07 18.73 18.30
CA ALA A 328 83.85 17.57 17.42
C ALA A 328 82.40 17.16 17.10
N ARG A 329 81.98 17.48 15.86
CA ARG A 329 80.87 16.80 15.17
C ARG A 329 81.22 15.34 14.88
N SER A 330 80.51 14.40 15.50
CA SER A 330 80.35 13.03 15.00
C SER A 330 78.88 12.78 14.73
N THR A 331 78.50 12.82 13.46
CA THR A 331 77.16 12.44 12.99
C THR A 331 77.10 10.93 12.83
N ASP A 332 76.63 10.24 13.87
CA ASP A 332 75.91 8.96 13.75
C ASP A 332 75.19 8.70 15.07
N VAL A 333 73.90 9.05 15.13
CA VAL A 333 73.05 8.72 16.28
C VAL A 333 72.19 7.53 15.88
N HIS A 334 72.58 6.35 16.33
CA HIS A 334 71.82 5.12 16.08
C HIS A 334 70.48 5.16 16.84
N GLU A 335 69.41 4.74 16.17
CA GLU A 335 68.02 4.71 16.66
C GLU A 335 67.86 3.96 18.01
N ILE A 336 68.77 3.03 18.29
CA ILE A 336 68.84 2.24 19.53
C ILE A 336 69.23 3.10 20.75
N ASP A 337 70.09 4.10 20.58
CA ASP A 337 70.51 4.98 21.67
C ASP A 337 69.45 6.02 22.01
N LEU A 338 68.67 6.46 21.01
CA LEU A 338 67.49 7.30 21.20
C LEU A 338 66.38 6.57 21.99
N LEU A 339 66.25 5.25 21.83
CA LEU A 339 65.31 4.41 22.57
C LEU A 339 65.74 4.21 24.03
N ARG A 340 67.04 4.07 24.31
CA ARG A 340 67.56 3.97 25.69
C ARG A 340 67.45 5.27 26.47
N ALA A 341 67.57 6.43 25.81
CA ALA A 341 67.48 7.74 26.45
C ALA A 341 66.06 8.12 26.90
N ARG A 342 65.01 7.38 26.48
CA ARG A 342 63.60 7.72 26.76
C ARG A 342 62.80 6.51 27.26
N PRO A 343 63.04 6.04 28.49
CA PRO A 343 62.45 4.81 29.03
C PRO A 343 60.91 4.86 29.24
N TYR A 344 60.30 6.05 29.21
CA TYR A 344 58.84 6.23 29.39
C TYR A 344 58.07 6.45 28.08
N ASN A 345 58.73 6.36 26.93
CA ASN A 345 58.09 6.52 25.62
C ASN A 345 57.44 5.18 25.20
N GLN A 346 56.29 4.84 25.80
CA GLN A 346 55.44 3.77 25.28
C GLN A 346 54.87 4.20 23.92
N ARG A 347 55.42 3.63 22.84
CA ARG A 347 54.80 3.70 21.52
C ARG A 347 53.47 2.94 21.61
N ILE A 348 52.37 3.63 21.33
CA ILE A 348 51.07 2.99 21.21
C ILE A 348 51.09 2.26 19.88
N ASP A 349 51.08 0.93 19.92
CA ASP A 349 50.84 0.12 18.73
C ASP A 349 49.41 0.40 18.27
N LEU A 350 49.32 1.25 17.24
CA LEU A 350 48.11 1.33 16.43
C LEU A 350 48.01 -0.03 15.74
N PRO A 351 46.87 -0.74 15.86
CA PRO A 351 46.69 -1.98 15.13
C PRO A 351 46.86 -1.65 13.64
N LEU A 352 48.01 -2.07 13.09
CA LEU A 352 48.22 -2.14 11.67
C LEU A 352 47.06 -2.97 11.14
N LEU A 353 46.29 -2.31 10.28
CA LEU A 353 45.06 -2.82 9.70
C LEU A 353 45.40 -3.86 8.63
N ASP A 354 46.18 -4.88 8.99
CA ASP A 354 46.45 -6.02 8.15
C ASP A 354 46.65 -7.28 9.00
N GLU A 355 45.87 -8.27 8.60
CA GLU A 355 45.96 -9.71 8.90
C GLU A 355 45.19 -10.24 10.12
N GLU A 356 44.37 -11.24 9.79
CA GLU A 356 43.62 -12.15 10.65
C GLU A 356 42.40 -11.58 11.37
N TRP A 357 41.29 -11.42 10.65
CA TRP A 357 40.00 -11.96 11.13
C TRP A 357 39.49 -12.98 10.11
N ASP A 358 39.20 -14.15 10.64
CA ASP A 358 39.04 -15.40 9.94
C ASP A 358 38.03 -15.39 8.80
N ARG A 359 38.56 -15.80 7.66
CA ARG A 359 37.85 -16.46 6.57
C ARG A 359 37.35 -17.82 7.06
N ASP A 360 36.24 -17.86 7.79
CA ASP A 360 35.25 -18.95 7.64
C ASP A 360 33.93 -18.61 8.34
N GLY A 361 32.95 -18.23 7.52
CA GLY A 361 31.58 -17.92 7.89
C GLY A 361 30.70 -18.02 6.65
N LEU A 362 30.90 -19.11 5.94
CA LEU A 362 30.28 -19.43 4.66
C LEU A 362 28.76 -19.64 4.84
N LEU A 363 27.94 -18.62 4.52
CA LEU A 363 26.66 -18.89 3.87
C LEU A 363 26.89 -18.75 2.37
N LYS A 364 27.16 -19.90 1.75
CA LYS A 364 27.22 -20.08 0.31
C LYS A 364 25.79 -20.19 -0.20
N ASP A 365 25.22 -19.07 -0.63
CA ASP A 365 24.20 -19.10 -1.66
C ASP A 365 24.75 -18.35 -2.87
N ASN A 366 25.19 -19.17 -3.83
CA ASN A 366 25.28 -18.76 -5.21
C ASN A 366 23.84 -18.55 -5.70
N ASP A 367 23.46 -17.32 -5.99
CA ASP A 367 22.56 -17.05 -7.09
C ASP A 367 22.91 -15.71 -7.72
N ASP A 368 23.05 -15.76 -9.05
CA ASP A 368 23.43 -14.69 -9.97
C ASP A 368 22.54 -13.44 -9.87
N PHE A 369 22.83 -12.53 -8.93
CA PHE A 369 22.22 -11.21 -8.94
C PHE A 369 23.09 -10.19 -9.66
N LYS A 370 22.91 -10.11 -10.99
CA LYS A 370 23.27 -8.93 -11.79
C LYS A 370 22.39 -7.74 -11.36
N GLY A 371 22.75 -7.10 -10.25
CA GLY A 371 22.30 -5.76 -9.92
C GLY A 371 23.44 -4.80 -10.20
N GLU A 372 23.21 -3.83 -11.09
CA GLU A 372 24.14 -2.72 -11.37
C GLU A 372 24.66 -2.13 -10.06
N VAL A 373 25.93 -2.44 -9.78
CA VAL A 373 26.68 -1.81 -8.71
C VAL A 373 27.24 -0.52 -9.31
N ASP A 374 26.77 0.63 -8.84
CA ASP A 374 27.58 1.84 -8.83
C ASP A 374 28.80 1.55 -7.93
N ASP A 375 29.77 0.87 -8.53
CA ASP A 375 30.95 0.34 -7.89
C ASP A 375 31.92 1.52 -7.72
N GLU A 376 32.03 2.03 -6.50
CA GLU A 376 33.02 3.05 -6.12
C GLU A 376 34.40 2.63 -6.67
N LEU A 377 34.94 3.44 -7.59
CA LEU A 377 36.24 3.23 -8.24
C LEU A 377 37.37 3.35 -7.20
N THR A 378 37.68 2.26 -6.52
CA THR A 378 38.87 2.18 -5.67
C THR A 378 40.12 2.36 -6.53
N ARG A 379 41.12 3.07 -5.99
CA ARG A 379 42.39 3.39 -6.65
C ARG A 379 43.07 2.16 -7.28
N GLU A 380 42.93 1.00 -6.66
CA GLU A 380 43.46 -0.26 -7.19
C GLU A 380 42.69 -0.81 -8.38
N LYS A 381 41.34 -0.71 -8.40
CA LYS A 381 40.52 -1.08 -9.56
C LYS A 381 40.81 -0.16 -10.75
N VAL A 382 40.99 1.14 -10.52
CA VAL A 382 41.42 2.11 -11.56
C VAL A 382 42.80 1.76 -12.09
N LYS A 383 43.75 1.42 -11.20
CA LYS A 383 45.11 1.02 -11.59
C LYS A 383 45.12 -0.30 -12.39
N LYS A 384 44.24 -1.24 -12.04
CA LYS A 384 44.10 -2.52 -12.76
C LYS A 384 43.42 -2.35 -14.12
N ALA A 385 42.37 -1.53 -14.21
CA ALA A 385 41.67 -1.21 -15.44
C ALA A 385 42.57 -0.42 -16.42
N SER A 386 43.28 0.60 -15.92
CA SER A 386 44.26 1.35 -16.73
C SER A 386 45.41 0.47 -17.22
N SER A 387 45.94 -0.42 -16.38
CA SER A 387 46.95 -1.40 -16.78
C SER A 387 46.43 -2.36 -17.88
N GLN A 388 45.19 -2.85 -17.76
CA GLN A 388 44.58 -3.69 -18.81
C GLN A 388 44.38 -2.94 -20.14
N ILE A 389 44.01 -1.66 -20.11
CA ILE A 389 43.85 -0.84 -21.32
C ILE A 389 45.20 -0.63 -22.01
N LEU A 390 46.26 -0.36 -21.25
CA LEU A 390 47.62 -0.23 -21.78
C LEU A 390 48.11 -1.52 -22.44
N ILE A 391 47.92 -2.66 -21.77
CA ILE A 391 48.27 -3.98 -22.33
C ILE A 391 47.47 -4.28 -23.61
N ALA A 392 46.19 -3.89 -23.67
CA ALA A 392 45.37 -4.06 -24.86
C ALA A 392 45.80 -3.15 -26.02
N GLN A 393 46.23 -1.91 -25.73
CA GLN A 393 46.81 -1.03 -26.74
C GLN A 393 48.15 -1.54 -27.27
N ASP A 394 49.02 -2.05 -26.40
CA ASP A 394 50.31 -2.61 -26.82
C ASP A 394 50.11 -3.86 -27.68
N LYS A 395 49.16 -4.73 -27.34
CA LYS A 395 48.79 -5.88 -28.19
C LYS A 395 48.21 -5.45 -29.54
N ARG A 396 47.47 -4.34 -29.62
CA ARG A 396 46.97 -3.80 -30.88
C ARG A 396 48.10 -3.23 -31.74
N LYS A 397 49.05 -2.53 -31.14
CA LYS A 397 50.24 -2.01 -31.83
C LYS A 397 51.11 -3.15 -32.37
N GLN A 398 51.31 -4.21 -31.60
CA GLN A 398 52.01 -5.42 -32.06
C GLN A 398 51.30 -6.06 -33.27
N LYS A 399 49.98 -6.22 -33.22
CA LYS A 399 49.21 -6.75 -34.36
C LYS A 399 49.30 -5.89 -35.62
N MET A 400 49.34 -4.56 -35.48
CA MET A 400 49.52 -3.67 -36.63
C MET A 400 50.94 -3.78 -37.19
N HIS A 401 51.96 -3.83 -36.33
CA HIS A 401 53.35 -4.02 -36.75
C HIS A 401 53.56 -5.37 -37.46
N ASP A 402 52.90 -6.44 -36.99
CA ASP A 402 52.97 -7.77 -37.62
C ASP A 402 52.21 -7.81 -38.96
N GLN A 403 51.18 -6.98 -39.15
CA GLN A 403 50.48 -6.83 -40.43
C GLN A 403 51.28 -6.00 -41.44
N ASP A 404 51.97 -4.96 -41.00
CA ASP A 404 52.83 -4.14 -41.85
C ASP A 404 54.14 -4.87 -42.26
N ALA A 405 54.57 -5.88 -41.49
CA ALA A 405 55.71 -6.73 -41.82
C ALA A 405 55.39 -7.93 -42.74
N SER A 406 54.09 -8.15 -43.05
CA SER A 406 53.62 -9.24 -43.94
C SER A 406 53.14 -8.76 -45.32
N ASN A 407 53.26 -7.46 -45.60
CA ASN A 407 53.13 -6.86 -46.94
C ASN A 407 54.52 -6.42 -47.42
#